data_AF-A0A954MZB6-F1
#
_entry.id   AF-A0A954MZB6-F1
#
_cell.length_a   1.000
_cell.length_b   1.000
_cell.length_c   1.000
_cell.angle_alpha   90.00
_cell.angle_beta   90.00
_cell.angle_gamma   90.00
#
_symmetry.space_group_name_H-M   'P 1'
#
loop_
_entity.id
_entity.type
_entity.pdbx_description
1 polymer ?
#
loop_
_entity_poly.entity_id
_entity_poly.type
_entity_poly.pdbx_seq_one_letter_code
_entity_poly.pdbx_strand_id
1 'polypeptide(L)'
;AALQDSWNEFANRLAQRELPRLDSIFGGIGYRLPPPGGVIENGILKASTEFPGLTIRYTTDGSDPTANSAEYTGPVAVSGKVKLSTFDTKGRAGRPSILQ
;
A
#
# COMPACT_ATOMS: atom_id res chain seq x y z
N ALA A 1 -12.24 -11.26 25.55
CA ALA A 1 -13.31 -11.47 24.56
C ALA A 1 -13.90 -10.13 24.11
N ALA A 2 -14.70 -9.45 24.93
CA ALA A 2 -15.39 -8.20 24.56
C ALA A 2 -14.52 -7.09 23.94
N LEU A 3 -13.31 -6.85 24.44
CA LEU A 3 -12.41 -5.81 23.88
C LEU A 3 -11.98 -6.13 22.44
N GLN A 4 -11.79 -7.41 22.12
CA GLN A 4 -11.34 -7.85 20.80
C GLN A 4 -12.48 -7.84 19.79
N ASP A 5 -13.70 -8.17 20.24
CA ASP A 5 -14.91 -8.09 19.43
C ASP A 5 -15.27 -6.62 19.10
N SER A 6 -15.22 -5.73 20.10
CA SER A 6 -15.43 -4.29 19.88
C SER A 6 -14.34 -3.67 19.01
N TRP A 7 -13.10 -4.14 19.12
CA TRP A 7 -12.02 -3.72 18.24
C TRP A 7 -12.25 -4.16 16.79
N ASN A 8 -12.68 -5.40 16.59
CA ASN A 8 -13.01 -5.92 15.25
C ASN A 8 -14.17 -5.13 14.61
N GLU A 9 -15.20 -4.77 15.38
CA GLU A 9 -16.31 -3.95 14.88
C GLU A 9 -15.86 -2.54 14.51
N PHE A 10 -15.04 -1.92 15.36
CA PHE A 10 -14.46 -0.61 15.09
C PHE A 10 -13.61 -0.62 13.81
N ALA A 11 -12.71 -1.60 13.67
CA ALA A 11 -11.84 -1.75 12.51
C ALA A 11 -12.64 -1.93 11.21
N ASN A 12 -13.70 -2.74 11.24
CA ASN A 12 -14.56 -2.96 10.08
C ASN A 12 -15.28 -1.67 9.64
N ARG A 13 -15.82 -0.89 10.59
CA ARG A 13 -16.50 0.37 10.28
C ARG A 13 -15.54 1.44 9.74
N LEU A 14 -14.34 1.51 10.30
CA LEU A 14 -13.30 2.43 9.84
C LEU A 14 -12.92 2.15 8.38
N ALA A 15 -12.65 0.88 8.06
CA ALA A 15 -12.20 0.47 6.74
C ALA A 15 -13.28 0.63 5.66
N GLN A 16 -14.52 0.22 5.95
CA GLN A 16 -15.58 0.17 4.94
C GLN A 16 -16.27 1.52 4.71
N ARG A 17 -16.23 2.43 5.69
CA ARG A 17 -17.04 3.66 5.64
C ARG A 17 -16.24 4.92 5.84
N GLU A 18 -15.41 4.99 6.86
CA GLU A 18 -14.74 6.23 7.22
C GLU A 18 -13.56 6.54 6.29
N LEU A 19 -12.76 5.54 5.88
CA LEU A 19 -11.67 5.75 4.93
C LEU A 19 -12.16 6.19 3.53
N PRO A 20 -13.16 5.54 2.89
CA PRO A 20 -13.70 6.00 1.61
C PRO A 20 -14.37 7.39 1.72
N ARG A 21 -15.00 7.68 2.86
CA ARG A 21 -15.58 9.00 3.13
C ARG A 21 -14.49 10.07 3.26
N LEU A 22 -13.37 9.77 3.91
CA LEU A 22 -12.22 10.65 4.02
C LEU A 22 -11.55 10.92 2.66
N ASP A 23 -11.56 9.92 1.77
CA ASP A 23 -11.11 10.06 0.37
C ASP A 23 -12.01 11.01 -0.43
N SER A 24 -13.31 11.05 -0.15
CA SER A 24 -14.30 11.85 -0.87
C SER A 24 -14.57 13.23 -0.27
N ILE A 25 -14.37 13.42 1.03
CA ILE A 25 -14.62 14.67 1.73
C ILE A 25 -13.45 15.65 1.52
N PHE A 26 -13.77 16.94 1.31
CA PHE A 26 -12.82 18.04 1.06
C PHE A 26 -11.88 17.85 -0.16
N GLY A 27 -12.32 17.13 -1.19
CA GLY A 27 -11.53 16.91 -2.41
C GLY A 27 -10.43 15.85 -2.28
N GLY A 28 -10.28 15.24 -1.09
CA GLY A 28 -9.27 14.25 -0.75
C GLY A 28 -8.34 14.78 0.33
N ILE A 29 -8.50 14.29 1.57
CA ILE A 29 -7.60 14.67 2.65
C ILE A 29 -6.21 14.09 2.39
N GLY A 30 -5.18 14.94 2.57
CA GLY A 30 -3.76 14.67 2.45
C GLY A 30 -3.18 13.64 3.45
N TYR A 31 -3.89 12.55 3.79
CA TYR A 31 -3.41 11.61 4.80
C TYR A 31 -2.14 10.89 4.37
N ARG A 32 -1.33 10.53 5.36
CA ARG A 32 -0.09 9.78 5.15
C ARG A 32 -0.42 8.39 4.62
N LEU A 33 0.03 8.09 3.41
CA LEU A 33 0.07 6.74 2.88
C LEU A 33 1.30 6.02 3.48
N PRO A 34 1.13 4.92 4.21
CA PRO A 34 2.26 4.20 4.79
C PRO A 34 3.10 3.59 3.67
N PRO A 35 4.43 3.61 3.81
CA PRO A 35 5.30 2.90 2.87
C PRO A 35 4.96 1.39 2.92
N PRO A 36 4.90 0.71 1.76
CA PRO A 36 4.66 -0.73 1.75
C PRO A 36 5.87 -1.46 2.33
N GLY A 37 5.60 -2.50 3.13
CA GLY A 37 6.63 -3.43 3.55
C GLY A 37 6.96 -4.38 2.40
N GLY A 38 8.23 -4.73 2.26
CA GLY A 38 8.60 -5.79 1.33
C GLY A 38 9.96 -6.37 1.64
N VAL A 39 10.18 -7.59 1.19
CA VAL A 39 11.43 -8.33 1.29
C VAL A 39 11.67 -9.06 -0.03
N ILE A 40 12.93 -9.13 -0.45
CA ILE A 40 13.35 -9.95 -1.58
C ILE A 40 13.99 -11.21 -1.01
N GLU A 41 13.32 -12.35 -1.17
CA GLU A 41 13.85 -13.66 -0.76
C GLU A 41 14.07 -14.51 -2.01
N ASN A 42 15.30 -14.99 -2.24
CA ASN A 42 15.66 -15.81 -3.41
C ASN A 42 15.28 -15.16 -4.76
N GLY A 43 15.38 -13.83 -4.87
CA GLY A 43 14.97 -13.09 -6.06
C GLY A 43 13.46 -12.95 -6.24
N ILE A 44 12.66 -13.33 -5.23
CA ILE A 44 11.20 -13.16 -5.23
C ILE A 44 10.84 -12.00 -4.30
N LEU A 45 10.20 -10.99 -4.88
CA LEU A 45 9.63 -9.86 -4.18
C LEU A 45 8.35 -10.29 -3.45
N LYS A 46 8.37 -10.20 -2.13
CA LYS A 46 7.20 -10.33 -1.26
C LYS A 46 6.89 -8.95 -0.69
N ALA A 47 5.68 -8.44 -0.93
CA ALA A 47 5.27 -7.14 -0.43
C ALA A 47 3.90 -7.20 0.25
N SER A 48 3.70 -6.32 1.24
CA SER A 48 2.47 -6.21 2.02
C SER A 48 2.25 -4.78 2.49
N THR A 49 0.99 -4.39 2.69
CA THR A 49 0.59 -3.05 3.16
C THR A 49 -0.18 -3.15 4.47
N GLU A 50 -0.07 -2.12 5.32
CA GLU A 50 -0.80 -2.02 6.60
C GLU A 50 -2.32 -1.86 6.40
N PHE A 51 -2.74 -1.31 5.26
CA PHE A 51 -4.14 -1.05 4.96
C PHE A 51 -4.62 -1.84 3.73
N PRO A 52 -5.49 -2.84 3.91
CA PRO A 52 -6.18 -3.51 2.81
C PRO A 52 -6.99 -2.48 2.01
N GLY A 53 -6.75 -2.39 0.70
CA GLY A 53 -7.39 -1.40 -0.19
C GLY A 53 -6.43 -0.39 -0.80
N LEU A 54 -5.21 -0.27 -0.27
CA LEU A 54 -4.13 0.46 -0.96
C LEU A 54 -3.48 -0.43 -2.02
N THR A 55 -3.29 0.12 -3.21
CA THR A 55 -2.62 -0.58 -4.31
C THR A 55 -1.12 -0.46 -4.13
N ILE A 56 -0.39 -1.57 -4.12
CA ILE A 56 1.08 -1.54 -4.10
C ILE A 56 1.57 -1.54 -5.54
N ARG A 57 2.44 -0.59 -5.90
CA ARG A 57 3.15 -0.62 -7.19
C ARG A 57 4.65 -0.62 -6.99
N TYR A 58 5.35 -1.23 -7.94
CA TYR A 58 6.79 -1.41 -7.87
C TYR A 58 7.49 -1.10 -9.18
N THR A 59 8.78 -0.83 -9.06
CA THR A 59 9.71 -0.62 -10.16
C THR A 59 10.95 -1.47 -9.91
N THR A 60 11.55 -2.00 -10.98
CA THR A 60 12.77 -2.82 -10.92
C THR A 60 13.99 -2.11 -11.49
N ASP A 61 13.80 -0.89 -12.00
CA ASP A 61 14.84 -0.02 -12.56
C ASP A 61 15.40 0.99 -11.54
N GLY A 62 14.87 0.98 -10.31
CA GLY A 62 15.22 1.93 -9.25
C GLY A 62 14.58 3.32 -9.37
N SER A 63 13.73 3.56 -10.38
CA SER A 63 12.92 4.77 -10.48
C SER A 63 11.81 4.78 -9.42
N ASP A 64 11.27 5.94 -9.08
CA ASP A 64 10.16 6.00 -8.11
C ASP A 64 8.87 5.48 -8.75
N PRO A 65 8.12 4.58 -8.08
CA PRO A 65 6.87 4.07 -8.63
C PRO A 65 5.86 5.20 -8.88
N THR A 66 5.13 5.10 -9.99
CA THR A 66 4.07 6.02 -10.38
C THR A 66 2.74 5.27 -10.50
N ALA A 67 1.64 5.99 -10.72
CA ALA A 67 0.32 5.39 -10.96
C ALA A 67 0.25 4.52 -12.23
N ASN A 68 1.31 4.52 -13.06
CA ASN A 68 1.44 3.65 -14.24
C ASN A 68 2.43 2.50 -14.03
N SER A 69 3.11 2.42 -12.89
CA SER A 69 4.07 1.35 -12.58
C SER A 69 3.38 0.00 -12.38
N ALA A 70 4.13 -1.09 -12.47
CA ALA A 70 3.57 -2.44 -12.32
C ALA A 70 2.88 -2.60 -10.96
N GLU A 71 1.65 -3.13 -10.99
CA GLU A 71 0.90 -3.44 -9.77
C GLU A 71 1.38 -4.74 -9.16
N TYR A 72 1.58 -4.72 -7.85
CA TYR A 72 1.95 -5.91 -7.08
C TYR A 72 0.69 -6.67 -6.67
N THR A 73 0.41 -7.76 -7.37
CA THR A 73 -0.73 -8.65 -7.10
C THR A 73 -0.32 -9.97 -6.41
N GLY A 74 0.97 -10.23 -6.29
CA GLY A 74 1.52 -11.43 -5.67
C GLY A 74 3.03 -11.54 -5.80
N PRO A 75 3.64 -12.63 -5.30
CA PRO A 75 5.08 -12.84 -5.36
C PRO A 75 5.60 -12.79 -6.80
N VAL A 76 6.56 -11.90 -7.06
CA VAL A 76 7.09 -11.69 -8.42
C VAL A 76 8.61 -11.80 -8.42
N ALA A 77 9.16 -12.46 -9.44
CA ALA A 77 10.60 -12.53 -9.62
C ALA A 77 11.13 -11.15 -10.03
N VAL A 78 12.14 -10.67 -9.30
CA VAL A 78 12.77 -9.36 -9.51
C VAL A 78 14.28 -9.51 -9.56
N SER A 79 14.92 -8.67 -10.38
CA SER A 79 16.37 -8.56 -10.46
C SER A 79 16.77 -7.09 -10.39
N GLY A 80 17.61 -6.73 -9.43
CA GLY A 80 18.11 -5.36 -9.26
C GLY A 80 17.44 -4.58 -8.14
N LYS A 81 17.53 -3.25 -8.21
CA LYS A 81 17.01 -2.34 -7.17
C LYS A 81 15.50 -2.22 -7.31
N VAL A 82 14.78 -2.67 -6.30
CA VAL A 82 13.32 -2.58 -6.27
C VAL A 82 12.89 -1.41 -5.41
N LYS A 83 12.00 -0.58 -5.94
CA LYS A 83 11.25 0.39 -5.13
C LYS A 83 9.78 0.05 -5.13
N LEU A 84 9.13 0.30 -4.00
CA LEU A 84 7.72 0.05 -3.77
C LEU A 84 7.05 1.31 -3.23
N SER A 85 5.86 1.64 -3.72
CA SER A 85 5.01 2.68 -3.12
C SER A 85 3.58 2.20 -3.05
N THR A 86 2.86 2.58 -2.00
CA THR A 86 1.41 2.44 -1.93
C THR A 86 0.73 3.57 -2.69
N PHE A 87 -0.38 3.25 -3.33
CA PHE A 87 -1.24 4.16 -4.06
C PHE A 87 -2.65 4.11 -3.49
N ASP A 88 -3.26 5.29 -3.33
CA ASP A 88 -4.70 5.37 -3.06
C ASP A 88 -5.54 5.21 -4.33
N THR A 89 -6.85 5.20 -4.17
CA THR A 89 -7.84 5.10 -5.25
C THR A 89 -7.77 6.24 -6.27
N LYS A 90 -7.10 7.35 -5.93
CA LYS A 90 -6.90 8.53 -6.77
C LYS A 90 -5.51 8.57 -7.42
N GLY A 91 -4.66 7.58 -7.18
CA GLY A 91 -3.32 7.49 -7.75
C GLY A 91 -2.26 8.34 -7.05
N ARG A 92 -2.52 8.84 -5.83
CA ARG A 92 -1.50 9.51 -5.01
C ARG A 92 -0.53 8.47 -4.47
N ALA A 93 0.76 8.70 -4.66
CA ALA A 93 1.81 7.84 -4.13
C ALA A 93 2.14 8.19 -2.67
N GLY A 94 2.36 7.15 -1.87
CA GLY A 94 3.05 7.25 -0.59
C GLY A 94 4.56 7.41 -0.74
N ARG A 95 5.27 7.49 0.39
CA ARG A 95 6.74 7.48 0.37
C ARG A 95 7.25 6.13 -0.15
N PRO A 96 8.23 6.11 -1.08
CA PRO A 96 8.77 4.87 -1.59
C PRO A 96 9.61 4.14 -0.53
N SER A 97 9.38 2.83 -0.44
CA SER A 97 10.28 1.87 0.20
C SER A 97 11.33 1.41 -0.80
N ILE A 98 12.59 1.39 -0.39
CA ILE A 98 13.70 0.90 -1.20
C ILE A 98 14.12 -0.46 -0.66
N LEU A 99 14.14 -1.47 -1.53
CA LEU A 99 14.66 -2.80 -1.23
C LEU A 99 15.98 -3.00 -1.99
N GLN A 100 16.95 -3.60 -1.30
CA GLN A 100 18.26 -3.98 -1.84
C GLN A 100 18.40 -5.50 -1.84
#